data_AF-A0A2G5SG63-F1
#
_entry.id   AF-A0A2G5SG63-F1
#
_cell.length_a   1.000
_cell.length_b   1.000
_cell.length_c   1.000
_cell.angle_alpha   90.00
_cell.angle_beta   90.00
_cell.angle_gamma   90.00
#
_symmetry.space_group_name_H-M   'P 1'
#
loop_
_entity.id
_entity.type
_entity.pdbx_description
1 polymer ?
#
loop_
_entity_poly.entity_id
_entity_poly.type
_entity_poly.pdbx_seq_one_letter_code
_entity_poly.pdbx_strand_id
1 'polypeptide(L)'
;MHQLSVHFWHETAEDVQHLRKRYVGRLVNFQNGGERGLVWVGAHRNPGCPTARSCAPIDAFSWTDGYTTGRTEFAWAPGEPSTWLKNGGTQNCAIMHTTAFDGQIINLVHGALNDSMCAFIWQMVACGKRPDSR
;
A
#
# COMPACT_ATOMS: atom_id res chain seq x y z
N MET A 1 14.29 -17.36 -3.13
CA MET A 1 13.84 -16.00 -2.73
C MET A 1 12.65 -16.20 -1.82
N HIS A 2 12.69 -15.75 -0.57
CA HIS A 2 11.61 -15.99 0.41
C HIS A 2 10.66 -14.80 0.41
N GLN A 3 9.37 -15.04 0.16
CA GLN A 3 8.32 -14.02 0.27
C GLN A 3 7.96 -13.85 1.75
N LEU A 4 7.97 -12.63 2.26
CA LEU A 4 7.58 -12.33 3.64
C LEU A 4 6.11 -11.94 3.68
N SER A 5 5.32 -12.75 4.38
CA SER A 5 3.89 -12.52 4.60
C SER A 5 3.67 -11.97 6.01
N VAL A 6 2.91 -10.87 6.12
CA VAL A 6 2.53 -10.28 7.41
C VAL A 6 1.09 -10.69 7.74
N HIS A 7 0.92 -11.44 8.83
CA HIS A 7 -0.38 -11.92 9.31
C HIS A 7 -0.83 -11.16 10.56
N PHE A 8 -2.12 -10.81 10.65
CA PHE A 8 -2.69 -10.01 11.74
C PHE A 8 -3.79 -10.78 12.47
N TRP A 9 -3.70 -10.85 13.81
CA TRP A 9 -4.71 -11.48 14.68
C TRP A 9 -5.39 -10.42 15.58
N HIS A 10 -6.72 -10.52 15.72
CA HIS A 10 -7.58 -9.97 16.79
C HIS A 10 -7.90 -8.45 16.92
N GLU A 11 -8.29 -7.69 15.87
CA GLU A 11 -8.79 -6.29 16.08
C GLU A 11 -9.87 -5.90 15.05
N THR A 12 -10.93 -5.18 15.49
CA THR A 12 -12.22 -4.98 14.77
C THR A 12 -12.40 -3.62 14.08
N ALA A 13 -11.43 -2.70 14.13
CA ALA A 13 -11.52 -1.40 13.44
C ALA A 13 -10.57 -1.37 12.24
N GLU A 14 -11.08 -0.92 11.08
CA GLU A 14 -10.26 -0.73 9.88
C GLU A 14 -9.07 0.19 10.18
N ASP A 15 -9.27 1.32 10.86
CA ASP A 15 -8.21 2.27 11.23
C ASP A 15 -7.02 1.61 11.94
N VAL A 16 -7.29 0.64 12.83
CA VAL A 16 -6.25 -0.12 13.54
C VAL A 16 -5.47 -1.04 12.61
N GLN A 17 -6.14 -1.69 11.65
CA GLN A 17 -5.49 -2.52 10.64
C GLN A 17 -4.49 -1.70 9.80
N HIS A 18 -4.83 -0.45 9.47
CA HIS A 18 -3.99 0.41 8.64
C HIS A 18 -2.75 0.89 9.39
N LEU A 19 -2.94 1.40 10.61
CA LEU A 19 -1.84 1.80 11.50
C LEU A 19 -0.89 0.64 11.76
N ARG A 20 -1.43 -0.57 11.94
CA ARG A 20 -0.65 -1.77 12.16
C ARG A 20 0.11 -2.24 10.92
N LYS A 21 -0.47 -2.16 9.72
CA LYS A 21 0.24 -2.42 8.45
C LYS A 21 1.49 -1.53 8.32
N ARG A 22 1.37 -0.23 8.63
CA ARG A 22 2.49 0.73 8.63
C ARG A 22 3.58 0.32 9.62
N TYR A 23 3.20 0.09 10.87
CA TYR A 23 4.12 -0.23 11.95
C TYR A 23 4.83 -1.57 11.74
N VAL A 24 4.08 -2.63 11.45
CA VAL A 24 4.67 -3.97 11.25
C VAL A 24 5.50 -4.00 9.97
N GLY A 25 5.06 -3.33 8.90
CA GLY A 25 5.87 -3.18 7.69
C GLY A 25 7.22 -2.53 7.98
N ARG A 26 7.27 -1.47 8.82
CA ARG A 26 8.54 -0.86 9.27
C ARG A 26 9.43 -1.86 9.99
N LEU A 27 8.88 -2.60 10.95
CA LEU A 27 9.64 -3.57 11.73
C LEU A 27 10.23 -4.68 10.84
N VAL A 28 9.41 -5.24 9.95
CA VAL A 28 9.86 -6.27 9.01
C VAL A 28 10.92 -5.70 8.07
N ASN A 29 10.71 -4.51 7.51
CA ASN A 29 11.72 -3.86 6.66
C ASN A 29 13.04 -3.66 7.41
N PHE A 30 12.99 -3.11 8.63
CA PHE A 30 14.16 -2.90 9.47
C PHE A 30 14.92 -4.20 9.77
N GLN A 31 14.22 -5.29 10.10
CA GLN A 31 14.81 -6.60 10.36
C GLN A 31 15.48 -7.21 9.12
N ASN A 32 15.08 -6.79 7.91
CA ASN A 32 15.58 -7.32 6.65
C ASN A 32 16.55 -6.35 5.94
N GLY A 33 17.29 -5.53 6.69
CA GLY A 33 18.34 -4.65 6.16
C GLY A 33 17.88 -3.22 5.89
N GLY A 34 16.59 -2.91 6.07
CA GLY A 34 16.08 -1.55 6.13
C GLY A 34 16.16 -0.79 4.81
N GLU A 35 15.96 -1.45 3.67
CA GLU A 35 15.93 -0.79 2.36
C GLU A 35 14.62 0.03 2.16
N ARG A 36 14.11 0.13 0.93
CA ARG A 36 12.95 0.96 0.56
C ARG A 36 11.66 0.59 1.31
N GLY A 37 11.49 -0.68 1.69
CA GLY A 37 10.31 -1.16 2.39
C GLY A 37 9.01 -0.92 1.62
N LEU A 38 8.81 -1.60 0.49
CA LEU A 38 7.59 -1.44 -0.32
C LEU A 38 6.64 -2.61 -0.09
N VAL A 39 5.45 -2.33 0.42
CA VAL A 39 4.43 -3.34 0.75
C VAL A 39 3.27 -3.23 -0.22
N TRP A 40 2.93 -4.29 -0.93
CA TRP A 40 1.67 -4.31 -1.67
C TRP A 40 0.49 -4.49 -0.70
N VAL A 41 -0.51 -3.62 -0.82
CA VAL A 41 -1.61 -3.52 0.16
C VAL A 41 -2.93 -4.11 -0.34
N GLY A 42 -2.94 -4.79 -1.48
CA GLY A 42 -4.14 -5.45 -2.00
C GLY A 42 -5.15 -4.50 -2.66
N ALA A 43 -4.68 -3.38 -3.23
CA ALA A 43 -5.52 -2.47 -4.01
C ALA A 43 -5.05 -2.42 -5.47
N HIS A 44 -6.02 -2.42 -6.38
CA HIS A 44 -5.80 -2.25 -7.81
C HIS A 44 -6.42 -0.94 -8.30
N ARG A 45 -5.83 -0.35 -9.34
CA ARG A 45 -6.38 0.84 -9.98
C ARG A 45 -7.79 0.54 -10.45
N ASN A 46 -8.70 1.45 -10.12
CA ASN A 46 -10.07 1.37 -10.57
C ASN A 46 -10.10 1.53 -12.12
N PRO A 47 -10.68 0.59 -12.88
CA PRO A 47 -10.78 0.70 -14.33
C PRO A 47 -11.52 1.96 -14.80
N GLY A 48 -12.44 2.51 -14.00
CA GLY A 48 -13.10 3.79 -14.26
C GLY A 48 -12.21 5.01 -14.04
N CYS A 49 -11.03 4.83 -13.41
CA CYS A 49 -10.06 5.87 -13.07
C CYS A 49 -8.66 5.55 -13.65
N PRO A 50 -8.52 5.42 -14.98
CA PRO A 50 -7.32 4.87 -15.60
C PRO A 50 -6.08 5.77 -15.49
N THR A 51 -6.26 7.08 -15.27
CA THR A 51 -5.16 8.06 -15.17
C THR A 51 -5.24 8.85 -13.86
N ALA A 52 -4.14 9.49 -13.44
CA ALA A 52 -4.10 10.37 -12.27
C ALA A 52 -5.12 11.53 -12.30
N ARG A 53 -5.59 11.92 -13.50
CA ARG A 53 -6.58 13.00 -13.68
C ARG A 53 -8.02 12.50 -13.79
N SER A 54 -8.22 11.19 -13.88
CA SER A 54 -9.56 10.63 -14.10
C SER A 54 -10.45 10.74 -12.87
N CYS A 55 -9.88 10.61 -11.66
CA CYS A 55 -10.61 10.62 -10.40
C CYS A 55 -9.75 11.25 -9.29
N ALA A 56 -10.39 11.62 -8.17
CA ALA A 56 -9.65 11.98 -6.97
C ALA A 56 -8.77 10.81 -6.49
N PRO A 57 -7.63 11.06 -5.82
CA PRO A 57 -6.74 10.02 -5.31
C PRO A 57 -7.45 8.94 -4.47
N ILE A 58 -8.47 9.34 -3.71
CA ILE A 58 -9.28 8.46 -2.88
C ILE A 58 -10.11 7.45 -3.70
N ASP A 59 -10.40 7.75 -4.96
CA ASP A 59 -11.24 6.94 -5.86
C ASP A 59 -10.45 6.20 -6.93
N ALA A 60 -9.16 6.51 -7.07
CA ALA A 60 -8.29 5.94 -8.08
C ALA A 60 -8.07 4.43 -7.92
N PHE A 61 -8.31 3.86 -6.73
CA PHE A 61 -8.04 2.46 -6.40
C PHE A 61 -9.20 1.78 -5.69
N SER A 62 -9.35 0.49 -5.96
CA SER A 62 -10.31 -0.43 -5.35
C SER A 62 -9.57 -1.56 -4.63
N TRP A 63 -10.01 -1.87 -3.41
CA TRP A 63 -9.48 -2.95 -2.60
C TRP A 63 -10.01 -4.30 -3.08
N THR A 64 -9.14 -5.30 -3.14
CA THR A 64 -9.52 -6.66 -3.60
C THR A 64 -10.15 -7.51 -2.51
N ASP A 65 -10.13 -7.04 -1.26
CA ASP A 65 -10.63 -7.82 -0.13
C ASP A 65 -12.15 -7.78 0.01
N GLY A 66 -12.84 -6.85 -0.67
CA GLY A 66 -14.30 -6.71 -0.62
C GLY A 66 -14.85 -6.17 0.69
N TYR A 67 -13.98 -5.77 1.63
CA TYR A 67 -14.38 -5.36 2.98
C TYR A 67 -13.81 -4.02 3.41
N THR A 68 -12.67 -3.57 2.86
CA THR A 68 -12.10 -2.28 3.23
C THR A 68 -13.03 -1.13 2.83
N THR A 69 -13.65 -0.49 3.82
CA THR A 69 -14.68 0.55 3.74
C THR A 69 -14.27 1.84 4.47
N GLY A 70 -13.01 2.25 4.34
CA GLY A 70 -12.50 3.47 4.97
C GLY A 70 -11.20 3.88 4.30
N ARG A 71 -11.28 4.80 3.33
CA ARG A 71 -10.10 5.21 2.55
C ARG A 71 -9.38 6.41 3.14
N THR A 72 -10.00 7.10 4.10
CA THR A 72 -9.52 8.34 4.73
C THR A 72 -8.21 8.16 5.48
N GLU A 73 -7.95 6.97 6.02
CA GLU A 73 -6.72 6.66 6.75
C GLU A 73 -5.52 6.40 5.83
N PHE A 74 -5.74 6.19 4.53
CA PHE A 74 -4.68 6.09 3.54
C PHE A 74 -4.38 7.46 2.93
N ALA A 75 -3.25 8.03 3.33
CA ALA A 75 -2.68 9.19 2.67
C ALA A 75 -1.78 8.76 1.51
N TRP A 76 -1.92 9.41 0.36
CA TRP A 76 -0.98 9.27 -0.74
C TRP A 76 0.27 10.11 -0.48
N ALA A 77 1.42 9.64 -0.96
CA ALA A 77 2.63 10.45 -0.98
C ALA A 77 2.42 11.69 -1.87
N PRO A 78 3.14 12.80 -1.63
CA PRO A 78 3.01 13.99 -2.46
C PRO A 78 3.17 13.69 -3.94
N GLY A 79 2.16 14.04 -4.75
CA GLY A 79 2.13 13.80 -6.19
C GLY A 79 1.53 12.46 -6.62
N GLU A 80 1.18 11.58 -5.68
CA GLU A 80 0.58 10.27 -5.98
C GLU A 80 -0.96 10.26 -5.79
N PRO A 81 -1.68 9.36 -6.47
CA PRO A 81 -1.21 8.45 -7.51
C PRO A 81 -0.94 9.18 -8.82
N SER A 82 0.25 8.98 -9.39
CA SER A 82 0.74 9.78 -10.52
C SER A 82 0.50 9.12 -11.88
N THR A 83 0.25 7.80 -11.93
CA THR A 83 0.22 7.02 -13.18
C THR A 83 1.47 7.17 -14.06
N TRP A 84 2.56 7.67 -13.48
CA TRP A 84 3.76 8.01 -14.22
C TRP A 84 4.66 6.80 -14.41
N LEU A 85 4.95 6.51 -15.67
CA LEU A 85 5.97 5.53 -16.07
C LEU A 85 6.82 6.11 -17.20
N LYS A 86 8.13 6.17 -16.99
CA LYS A 86 9.11 6.77 -17.92
C LYS A 86 9.01 6.19 -19.35
N ASN A 87 8.60 4.93 -19.49
CA ASN A 87 8.59 4.19 -20.76
C ASN A 87 7.17 3.82 -21.24
N GLY A 88 6.13 4.46 -20.70
CA GLY A 88 4.73 4.05 -20.91
C GLY A 88 4.31 2.87 -20.03
N GLY A 89 3.00 2.63 -19.96
CA GLY A 89 2.35 1.67 -19.07
C GLY A 89 1.49 2.35 -18.01
N THR A 90 0.83 1.56 -17.17
CA THR A 90 -0.03 2.05 -16.08
C THR A 90 0.40 1.48 -14.72
N GLN A 91 0.52 2.35 -13.73
CA GLN A 91 0.73 1.96 -12.32
C GLN A 91 -0.62 1.52 -11.74
N ASN A 92 -0.84 0.21 -11.71
CA ASN A 92 -2.15 -0.39 -11.42
C ASN A 92 -2.26 -1.02 -10.04
N CYS A 93 -1.22 -1.00 -9.21
CA CYS A 93 -1.23 -1.57 -7.87
C CYS A 93 -0.84 -0.51 -6.85
N ALA A 94 -1.57 -0.42 -5.74
CA ALA A 94 -1.21 0.45 -4.63
C ALA A 94 -0.18 -0.26 -3.73
N ILE A 95 0.89 0.46 -3.39
CA ILE A 95 1.88 0.05 -2.43
C ILE A 95 1.97 1.07 -1.30
N MET A 96 2.41 0.61 -0.13
CA MET A 96 2.69 1.44 1.03
C MET A 96 4.20 1.50 1.25
N HIS A 97 4.70 2.70 1.50
CA HIS A 97 6.08 2.92 1.93
C HIS A 97 6.21 2.58 3.42
N THR A 98 7.15 1.73 3.75
CA THR A 98 7.41 1.25 5.12
C THR A 98 8.89 1.36 5.44
N THR A 99 9.47 2.52 5.12
CA THR A 99 10.88 2.84 5.41
C THR A 99 11.20 2.56 6.87
N ALA A 100 12.41 2.08 7.13
CA ALA A 100 12.87 1.74 8.47
C ALA A 100 12.97 2.98 9.37
N PHE A 101 13.33 4.12 8.76
CA PHE A 101 13.40 5.42 9.43
C PHE A 101 12.66 6.48 8.63
N ASP A 102 12.15 7.49 9.34
CA ASP A 102 11.55 8.67 8.72
C ASP A 102 12.62 9.49 8.00
N GLY A 103 12.33 9.96 6.78
CA GLY A 103 13.27 10.75 5.99
C GLY A 103 14.47 9.98 5.43
N GLN A 104 14.55 8.66 5.64
CA GLN A 104 15.65 7.82 5.14
C GLN A 104 15.85 7.94 3.62
N ILE A 105 14.75 8.02 2.88
CA ILE A 105 14.75 8.11 1.42
C ILE A 105 13.87 9.30 1.03
N ILE A 106 14.44 10.21 0.25
CA ILE A 106 13.73 11.38 -0.28
C ILE A 106 12.52 10.92 -1.08
N ASN A 107 11.36 11.54 -0.83
CA ASN A 107 10.06 11.25 -1.45
C ASN A 107 9.43 9.88 -1.10
N LEU A 108 9.96 9.14 -0.14
CA LEU A 108 9.29 7.95 0.43
C LEU A 108 8.83 8.27 1.86
N VAL A 109 7.61 8.79 1.98
CA VAL A 109 7.01 9.13 3.28
C VAL A 109 6.48 7.85 3.92
N HIS A 110 6.95 7.54 5.13
CA HIS A 110 6.51 6.34 5.84
C HIS A 110 4.98 6.31 6.00
N GLY A 111 4.39 5.16 5.66
CA GLY A 111 2.96 4.90 5.74
C GLY A 111 2.12 5.52 4.63
N ALA A 112 2.72 6.31 3.74
CA ALA A 112 2.05 6.87 2.58
C ALA A 112 1.91 5.83 1.46
N LEU A 113 0.85 5.98 0.66
CA LEU A 113 0.62 5.19 -0.54
C LEU A 113 1.36 5.76 -1.75
N ASN A 114 1.69 4.86 -2.67
CA ASN A 114 2.22 5.16 -3.99
C ASN A 114 1.64 4.12 -4.97
N ASP A 115 1.41 4.50 -6.23
CA ASP A 115 0.97 3.56 -7.25
C ASP A 115 2.18 2.98 -7.99
N SER A 116 2.14 1.68 -8.28
CA SER A 116 3.21 1.01 -9.01
C SER A 116 2.65 -0.02 -9.98
N MET A 117 3.52 -0.55 -10.83
CA MET A 117 3.19 -1.67 -11.71
C MET A 117 2.89 -2.93 -10.90
N CYS A 118 1.76 -3.57 -11.17
CA CYS A 118 1.45 -4.89 -10.61
C CYS A 118 2.41 -5.99 -11.07
N ALA A 119 3.12 -5.78 -12.18
CA ALA A 119 4.09 -6.74 -12.71
C ALA A 119 5.36 -6.86 -11.85
N PHE A 120 5.59 -5.93 -10.91
CA PHE A 120 6.70 -6.07 -9.97
C PHE A 120 6.41 -7.15 -8.94
N ILE A 121 7.46 -7.91 -8.61
CA ILE A 121 7.41 -8.87 -7.50
C ILE A 121 7.62 -8.07 -6.20
N TRP A 122 6.61 -8.10 -5.34
CA TRP A 122 6.64 -7.43 -4.05
C TRP A 122 7.29 -8.31 -2.99
N GLN A 123 8.37 -7.84 -2.37
CA GLN A 123 9.06 -8.55 -1.29
C GLN A 123 8.18 -8.68 -0.03
N MET A 124 7.23 -7.76 0.15
CA MET A 124 6.28 -7.75 1.25
C MET A 124 4.86 -7.54 0.74
N VAL A 125 3.92 -8.28 1.34
CA VAL A 125 2.49 -8.15 1.07
C VAL A 125 1.75 -8.02 2.40
N ALA A 126 0.82 -7.08 2.47
CA ALA A 126 -0.08 -6.94 3.61
C ALA A 126 -1.38 -7.71 3.36
N CYS A 127 -1.75 -8.57 4.29
CA CYS A 127 -3.06 -9.23 4.29
C CYS A 127 -4.04 -8.48 5.21
N GLY A 128 -5.33 -8.46 4.85
CA GLY A 128 -6.39 -8.00 5.75
C GLY A 128 -6.97 -9.15 6.57
N LYS A 129 -7.55 -8.86 7.73
CA LYS A 129 -8.43 -9.80 8.43
C LYS A 129 -9.83 -9.73 7.78
N ARG A 130 -10.47 -10.87 7.51
CA ARG A 130 -11.89 -10.87 7.14
C ARG A 130 -12.72 -10.44 8.36
N PRO A 131 -13.82 -9.68 8.19
CA PRO A 131 -14.77 -9.51 9.27
C PRO A 131 -15.25 -10.92 9.68
N ASP A 132 -15.24 -11.20 10.98
CA ASP A 132 -15.69 -12.50 11.48
C ASP A 132 -17.18 -12.65 11.07
N SER A 133 -17.54 -13.76 10.40
CA SER A 133 -18.94 -14.05 10.09
C SER A 133 -19.67 -14.24 11.42
N ARG A 134 -20.46 -13.26 11.83
CA ARG A 134 -21.41 -13.43 12.93
C ARG A 134 -22.53 -14.38 12.50
#